data_AF-A0A959J441-F1
#
_entry.id   AF-A0A959J441-F1
#
_cell.length_a   1.000
_cell.length_b   1.000
_cell.length_c   1.000
_cell.angle_alpha   90.00
_cell.angle_beta   90.00
_cell.angle_gamma   90.00
#
_symmetry.space_group_name_H-M   'P 1'
#
loop_
_entity.id
_entity.type
_entity.pdbx_description
1 polymer ?
#
loop_
_entity_poly.entity_id
_entity_poly.type
_entity_poly.pdbx_seq_one_letter_code
_entity_poly.pdbx_strand_id
1 'polypeptide(L)'
;MNLPCSAVYPNPTNSDLVFLETGDDTDLSDYSLFLVDTNGKYIPIQYSIASKRLAVDMTGVVNGVYVIMIKDEAGKVVFSQKLIRM
;
A
#
# COMPACT_ATOMS: atom_id res chain seq x y z
N MET A 1 11.92 11.19 9.45
CA MET A 1 12.04 11.04 7.98
C MET A 1 10.62 10.86 7.46
N ASN A 2 10.13 11.72 6.57
CA ASN A 2 8.78 11.55 6.01
C ASN A 2 8.90 10.69 4.76
N LEU A 3 8.26 9.52 4.77
CA LEU A 3 8.00 8.75 3.56
C LEU A 3 7.07 9.57 2.66
N PRO A 4 7.52 10.13 1.52
CA PRO A 4 6.64 10.85 0.63
C PRO A 4 6.07 9.83 -0.35
N CYS A 5 5.34 8.85 0.17
CA CYS A 5 4.54 8.02 -0.71
C CYS A 5 3.46 8.93 -1.29
N SER A 6 3.45 9.10 -2.61
CA SER A 6 2.66 10.16 -3.27
C SER A 6 1.33 9.65 -3.80
N ALA A 7 1.27 8.40 -4.23
CA ALA A 7 0.10 7.83 -4.88
C ALA A 7 0.08 6.29 -4.84
N VAL A 8 -1.14 5.76 -4.95
CA VAL A 8 -1.43 4.34 -5.21
C VAL A 8 -2.06 4.24 -6.59
N TYR A 9 -1.50 3.42 -7.48
CA TYR A 9 -1.99 3.29 -8.85
C TYR A 9 -1.79 1.88 -9.43
N PRO A 10 -2.64 1.45 -10.39
CA PRO A 10 -3.88 2.11 -10.78
C PRO A 10 -4.89 2.11 -9.63
N ASN A 11 -5.74 3.13 -9.59
CA ASN A 11 -6.80 3.26 -8.60
C ASN A 11 -7.95 4.10 -9.19
N PRO A 12 -9.14 3.51 -9.46
CA PRO A 12 -9.51 2.12 -9.22
C PRO A 12 -8.69 1.09 -10.00
N THR A 13 -8.71 -0.18 -9.58
CA THR A 13 -8.00 -1.30 -10.22
C THR A 13 -8.86 -2.54 -10.38
N ASN A 14 -8.69 -3.24 -11.51
CA ASN A 14 -9.16 -4.62 -11.72
C ASN A 14 -7.97 -5.59 -11.82
N SER A 15 -6.76 -5.08 -11.59
CA SER A 15 -5.52 -5.83 -11.67
C SER A 15 -5.16 -6.42 -10.32
N ASP A 16 -4.54 -7.59 -10.34
CA ASP A 16 -3.88 -8.21 -9.18
C ASP A 16 -2.60 -7.49 -8.77
N LEU A 17 -2.21 -6.41 -9.46
CA LEU A 17 -1.03 -5.63 -9.13
C LEU A 17 -1.38 -4.15 -8.95
N VAL A 18 -0.94 -3.62 -7.81
CA VAL A 18 -1.04 -2.19 -7.48
C VAL A 18 0.33 -1.68 -7.07
N PHE A 19 0.64 -0.46 -7.44
CA PHE A 19 1.91 0.19 -7.13
C PHE A 19 1.72 1.35 -6.17
N LEU A 20 2.69 1.51 -5.28
CA LEU A 20 2.83 2.71 -4.48
C LEU A 20 4.13 3.39 -4.90
N GLU A 21 4.00 4.65 -5.31
CA GLU A 21 5.16 5.48 -5.63
C GLU A 21 5.82 5.93 -4.35
N THR A 22 7.09 5.58 -4.18
CA THR A 22 7.90 5.99 -3.03
C THR A 22 8.95 6.97 -3.54
N GLY A 23 9.15 8.09 -2.84
CA GLY A 23 10.08 9.12 -3.29
C GLY A 23 11.54 8.64 -3.35
N ASP A 24 12.36 9.39 -4.08
CA ASP A 24 13.66 8.96 -4.62
C ASP A 24 14.71 8.48 -3.61
N ASP A 25 14.59 8.85 -2.33
CA ASP A 25 15.57 8.56 -1.27
C ASP A 25 14.98 7.83 -0.06
N THR A 26 13.84 7.13 -0.22
CA THR A 26 13.25 6.45 0.93
C THR A 26 13.77 5.03 1.10
N ASP A 27 14.50 4.80 2.19
CA ASP A 27 14.70 3.45 2.70
C ASP A 27 13.35 2.89 3.18
N LEU A 28 12.92 1.77 2.60
CA LEU A 28 11.64 1.13 2.91
C LEU A 28 11.77 0.00 3.94
N SER A 29 12.99 -0.31 4.39
CA SER A 29 13.25 -1.42 5.31
C SER A 29 12.62 -1.23 6.70
N ASP A 30 12.49 0.02 7.15
CA ASP A 30 11.87 0.38 8.43
C ASP A 30 10.35 0.58 8.36
N TYR A 31 9.73 0.28 7.23
CA TYR A 31 8.32 0.54 7.00
C TYR A 31 7.53 -0.73 6.77
N SER A 32 6.29 -0.72 7.25
CA SER A 32 5.34 -1.82 7.10
C SER A 32 4.12 -1.39 6.31
N LEU A 33 3.74 -2.17 5.31
CA LEU A 33 2.56 -1.96 4.48
C LEU A 33 1.37 -2.78 5.00
N PHE A 34 0.20 -2.15 5.05
CA PHE A 34 -1.05 -2.79 5.47
C PHE A 34 -2.18 -2.47 4.52
N LEU A 35 -3.08 -3.45 4.32
CA LEU A 35 -4.36 -3.29 3.66
C LEU A 35 -5.47 -3.53 4.67
N VAL A 36 -6.45 -2.63 4.75
CA VAL A 36 -7.55 -2.69 5.71
C VAL A 36 -8.88 -2.52 4.96
N ASP A 37 -9.86 -3.37 5.27
CA ASP A 37 -11.21 -3.24 4.70
C ASP A 37 -12.05 -2.18 5.44
N THR A 38 -13.28 -1.94 4.97
CA THR A 38 -14.20 -0.96 5.59
C THR A 38 -14.65 -1.33 7.00
N ASN A 39 -14.47 -2.58 7.43
CA ASN A 39 -14.78 -3.06 8.78
C ASN A 39 -13.58 -2.96 9.72
N GLY A 40 -12.43 -2.45 9.25
CA GLY A 40 -11.20 -2.40 10.02
C GLY A 40 -10.43 -3.72 10.07
N LYS A 41 -10.81 -4.71 9.26
CA LYS A 41 -10.10 -5.99 9.18
C LYS A 41 -8.84 -5.84 8.34
N TYR A 42 -7.71 -6.26 8.89
CA TYR A 42 -6.45 -6.37 8.14
C TYR A 42 -6.53 -7.52 7.13
N ILE A 43 -6.23 -7.21 5.88
CA ILE A 43 -6.16 -8.17 4.78
C ILE A 43 -4.68 -8.51 4.54
N PRO A 44 -4.29 -9.78 4.63
CA PRO A 44 -2.94 -10.19 4.30
C PRO A 44 -2.64 -9.86 2.83
N ILE A 45 -1.51 -9.22 2.59
CA ILE A 45 -1.03 -8.89 1.24
C ILE A 45 0.46 -9.24 1.15
N GLN A 46 0.88 -9.62 -0.05
CA GLN A 46 2.30 -9.71 -0.37
C GLN A 46 2.71 -8.45 -1.11
N TYR A 47 3.94 -8.01 -0.89
CA TYR A 47 4.49 -6.91 -1.66
C TYR A 47 5.98 -7.10 -1.86
N SER A 48 6.49 -6.48 -2.90
CA SER A 48 7.91 -6.40 -3.20
C SER A 48 8.32 -4.96 -3.38
N ILE A 49 9.57 -4.67 -3.00
CA ILE A 49 10.19 -3.37 -3.24
C ILE A 49 11.04 -3.52 -4.49
N ALA A 50 10.73 -2.75 -5.52
CA ALA A 50 11.51 -2.73 -6.76
C ALA A 50 11.63 -1.30 -7.28
N SER A 51 12.86 -0.86 -7.55
CA SER A 51 13.14 0.42 -8.21
C SER A 51 12.34 1.60 -7.65
N LYS A 52 12.33 1.77 -6.31
CA LYS A 52 11.64 2.88 -5.62
C LYS A 52 10.11 2.85 -5.75
N ARG A 53 9.54 1.67 -5.95
CA ARG A 53 8.10 1.42 -5.92
C ARG A 53 7.83 0.19 -5.08
N LEU A 54 6.69 0.22 -4.38
CA LEU A 54 6.14 -0.98 -3.77
C LEU A 54 5.14 -1.58 -4.76
N ALA A 55 5.35 -2.83 -5.17
CA ALA A 55 4.39 -3.59 -5.94
C ALA A 55 3.64 -4.51 -4.99
N VAL A 56 2.32 -4.34 -4.91
CA VAL A 56 1.41 -5.04 -4.01
C VAL A 56 0.61 -6.06 -4.80
N ASP A 57 0.71 -7.31 -4.39
CA ASP A 57 -0.08 -8.41 -4.90
C ASP A 57 -1.47 -8.38 -4.24
N MET A 58 -2.47 -8.21 -5.10
CA MET A 58 -3.89 -8.16 -4.76
C MET A 58 -4.60 -9.46 -5.15
N THR A 59 -3.87 -10.50 -5.56
CA THR A 59 -4.44 -11.82 -5.89
C THR A 59 -5.24 -12.36 -4.71
N GLY A 60 -6.49 -12.76 -4.97
CA GLY A 60 -7.38 -13.29 -3.94
C GLY A 60 -8.00 -12.23 -3.02
N VAL A 61 -7.64 -10.96 -3.16
CA VAL A 61 -8.39 -9.85 -2.54
C VAL A 61 -9.70 -9.69 -3.31
N VAL A 62 -10.82 -9.69 -2.58
CA VAL A 62 -12.15 -9.53 -3.17
C VAL A 62 -12.39 -8.09 -3.62
N ASN A 63 -13.38 -7.90 -4.49
CA ASN A 63 -13.73 -6.56 -4.96
C ASN A 63 -14.35 -5.77 -3.81
N GLY A 64 -13.98 -4.49 -3.70
CA GLY A 64 -14.36 -3.67 -2.56
C GLY A 64 -13.52 -2.42 -2.39
N VAL A 65 -13.82 -1.71 -1.31
CA VAL A 65 -13.10 -0.51 -0.89
C VAL A 65 -12.17 -0.86 0.25
N TYR A 66 -10.93 -0.40 0.14
CA TYR A 66 -9.89 -0.64 1.12
C TYR A 66 -9.16 0.66 1.45
N VAL A 67 -8.45 0.65 2.58
CA VAL A 67 -7.43 1.64 2.89
C VAL A 67 -6.09 0.92 2.87
N ILE A 68 -5.20 1.37 2.00
CA ILE A 68 -3.81 0.96 2.02
C ILE A 68 -3.00 2.01 2.80
N MET A 69 -2.12 1.54 3.68
CA MET A 69 -1.42 2.40 4.63
C MET A 69 -0.02 1.90 4.90
N ILE A 70 0.90 2.84 5.07
CA ILE A 70 2.29 2.58 5.46
C ILE A 70 2.49 3.12 6.87
N LYS A 71 3.10 2.29 7.73
CA LYS A 71 3.54 2.69 9.06
C LYS A 71 5.07 2.68 9.15
N ASP A 72 5.62 3.60 9.92
CA ASP A 72 7.03 3.59 10.32
C ASP A 72 7.30 2.55 11.42
N GLU A 73 8.58 2.42 11.81
CA GLU A 73 9.05 1.53 12.88
C GLU A 73 8.36 1.77 14.23
N ALA A 74 7.90 2.99 14.50
CA ALA A 74 7.17 3.36 15.71
C ALA A 74 5.66 3.04 15.62
N GLY A 75 5.20 2.51 14.48
CA GLY A 75 3.81 2.17 14.21
C GLY A 75 2.92 3.35 13.81
N LYS A 76 3.50 4.53 13.58
CA LYS A 76 2.77 5.73 13.15
C LYS A 76 2.45 5.62 11.66
N VAL A 77 1.21 5.93 11.29
CA VAL A 77 0.81 6.01 9.88
C VAL A 77 1.47 7.22 9.24
N VAL A 78 2.31 6.98 8.24
CA VAL A 78 3.03 8.00 7.46
C VAL A 78 2.42 8.20 6.06
N PHE A 79 1.65 7.23 5.59
CA PHE A 79 0.87 7.33 4.36
C PHE A 79 -0.41 6.52 4.49
N SER A 80 -1.50 7.02 3.91
CA SER A 80 -2.72 6.24 3.72
C SER A 80 -3.48 6.76 2.50
N GLN A 81 -4.08 5.85 1.75
CA GLN A 81 -4.94 6.19 0.63
C GLN A 81 -6.08 5.18 0.48
N LYS A 82 -7.25 5.66 0.07
CA LYS A 82 -8.36 4.80 -0.33
C LYS A 82 -8.01 4.07 -1.62
N LEU A 83 -8.14 2.76 -1.65
CA LEU A 83 -7.97 1.90 -2.82
C LEU A 83 -9.33 1.27 -3.19
N ILE A 84 -9.68 1.32 -4.48
CA ILE A 84 -10.91 0.71 -4.99
C ILE A 84 -10.51 -0.47 -5.89
N ARG A 85 -10.89 -1.68 -5.51
CA ARG A 85 -10.74 -2.90 -6.31
C ARG A 85 -12.08 -3.30 -6.92
N MET A 86 -12.15 -3.49 -8.24
CA MET A 86 -13.41 -3.75 -8.96
C MET A 86 -13.45 -5.09 -9.65
#